data_AF-A0AB34IL28-F1
#
_entry.id   AF-A0AB34IL28-F1
#
_cell.length_a   1.000
_cell.length_b   1.000
_cell.length_c   1.000
_cell.angle_alpha   90.00
_cell.angle_beta   90.00
_cell.angle_gamma   90.00
#
_symmetry.space_group_name_H-M   'P 1'
#
loop_
_entity.id
_entity.type
_entity.pdbx_description
1 polymer ?
#
loop_
_entity_poly.entity_id
_entity_poly.type
_entity_poly.pdbx_seq_one_letter_code
_entity_poly.pdbx_strand_id
1 'polypeptide(L)'
;MGCVQSRKGGAELLGCLWPRFHATHDSRQAGQVEVDVGVTPLGVLLITNNVSGVFDNVRVRIPHWVSQLGAVIDAHQPDVIAIHLQEVGGTDWRRTGLQHLGTFIRAVIDKFPQFWCSGFMCDTRVSEEFTALGAIFLVRNNAMHRVRIWEFSDGTGSAGSFVPVKDLPSPLLPNPCAAESYCRLAQFPHEMFPEGKLSRKGYLMTRWQLAGKLVDLVNIHNMHDELNTQSVRQEALSGESRYAIRRRECLQHTLRAQQKLSAGFETACFVFGDFNFRLNMAQLIKSMCGQSELERAQSINGDEQSIKLKDASSDAPAIEFGPKRFLLVRPEKAMERKFFEFSQEVQRYAEKSENKLKLYEFPVVFPPSYNYDPDAFDRGSSSIGIDITKLIRRGSTIADAGVLRGISSLDVLESSEKPESNGQTMPVIESHREASFNNGTILSARVSSTEVIDANKSLMRFAQLFNPKRCPAWCDRVLMTHAAYQMVQQSKPPPVYSSYFQQPVVTDHNLVCLWFVLHDGASSTSVNGGQCAWE
;
A
#
# COMPACT_ATOMS: atom_id res chain seq x y z
N MET A 1 13.65 62.13 -48.13
CA MET A 1 13.13 63.40 -47.58
C MET A 1 11.94 63.04 -46.70
N GLY A 2 11.79 63.35 -45.42
CA GLY A 2 12.60 64.12 -44.49
C GLY A 2 12.21 63.76 -43.05
N CYS A 3 13.17 63.98 -42.15
CA CYS A 3 13.05 64.00 -40.68
C CYS A 3 12.34 65.29 -40.22
N VAL A 4 11.80 65.31 -38.98
CA VAL A 4 11.78 66.39 -37.94
C VAL A 4 10.75 65.96 -36.86
N GLN A 5 11.13 65.56 -35.64
CA GLN A 5 11.57 66.31 -34.45
C GLN A 5 10.51 67.16 -33.68
N SER A 6 10.18 66.64 -32.48
CA SER A 6 10.22 67.28 -31.14
C SER A 6 9.25 68.41 -30.71
N ARG A 7 8.66 68.23 -29.51
CA ARG A 7 8.65 69.08 -28.27
C ARG A 7 7.35 68.85 -27.48
N LYS A 8 7.21 69.00 -26.16
CA LYS A 8 8.04 69.01 -24.92
C LYS A 8 7.02 69.21 -23.75
N GLY A 9 7.35 68.71 -22.55
CA GLY A 9 6.80 69.15 -21.24
C GLY A 9 5.70 68.25 -20.66
N GLY A 10 5.67 67.87 -19.38
CA GLY A 10 6.45 68.27 -18.21
C GLY A 10 6.30 67.23 -17.08
N ALA A 11 7.19 67.34 -16.09
CA ALA A 11 7.44 66.40 -15.00
C ALA A 11 6.44 66.52 -13.83
N GLU A 12 6.32 65.46 -13.03
CA GLU A 12 6.35 65.59 -11.56
C GLU A 12 6.75 64.27 -10.88
N LEU A 13 7.75 64.40 -10.00
CA LEU A 13 8.32 63.39 -9.11
C LEU A 13 7.54 63.36 -7.79
N LEU A 14 7.25 62.18 -7.25
CA LEU A 14 6.99 62.02 -5.82
C LEU A 14 7.84 60.88 -5.26
N GLY A 15 8.82 61.27 -4.45
CA GLY A 15 9.68 60.40 -3.68
C GLY A 15 9.23 60.24 -2.24
N CYS A 16 9.58 59.07 -1.70
CA CYS A 16 10.06 58.77 -0.34
C CYS A 16 9.28 59.25 0.88
N LEU A 17 8.82 58.29 1.70
CA LEU A 17 8.92 58.37 3.17
C LEU A 17 9.18 56.97 3.77
N TRP A 18 10.40 56.77 4.27
CA TRP A 18 10.81 55.63 5.11
C TRP A 18 11.10 56.16 6.52
N PRO A 19 10.65 55.52 7.62
CA PRO A 19 11.05 55.95 8.96
C PRO A 19 12.46 55.45 9.29
N ARG A 20 13.33 56.38 9.70
CA ARG A 20 14.63 56.12 10.33
C ARG A 20 14.42 55.46 11.69
N PHE A 21 15.07 54.32 11.93
CA PHE A 21 15.44 53.88 13.28
C PHE A 21 16.96 53.72 13.37
N HIS A 22 17.49 54.26 14.48
CA HIS A 22 18.90 54.39 14.79
C HIS A 22 19.61 53.04 14.89
N ALA A 23 20.79 52.95 14.28
CA ALA A 23 21.74 51.87 14.48
C ALA A 23 22.50 52.08 15.81
N THR A 24 22.41 51.11 16.71
CA THR A 24 23.43 50.87 17.74
C THR A 24 24.16 49.58 17.37
N HIS A 25 25.46 49.69 17.17
CA HIS A 25 26.38 48.56 16.97
C HIS A 25 26.27 47.59 18.17
N ASP A 26 25.89 46.34 17.91
CA ASP A 26 26.27 45.23 18.78
C ASP A 26 26.70 44.04 17.92
N SER A 27 27.98 43.71 18.01
CA SER A 27 28.66 42.65 17.29
C SER A 27 28.32 41.30 17.92
N ARG A 28 27.41 40.54 17.30
CA ARG A 28 27.22 39.11 17.60
C ARG A 28 27.17 38.30 16.30
N GLN A 29 27.92 37.20 16.31
CA GLN A 29 28.18 36.28 15.21
C GLN A 29 26.93 35.97 14.37
N ALA A 30 26.94 36.41 13.12
CA ALA A 30 26.05 35.86 12.10
C ALA A 30 26.58 34.47 11.73
N GLY A 31 25.93 33.42 12.24
CA GLY A 31 26.06 32.10 11.65
C GLY A 31 25.63 32.16 10.19
N GLN A 32 26.47 31.65 9.30
CA GLN A 32 26.12 31.43 7.90
C GLN A 32 24.85 30.57 7.86
N VAL A 33 23.72 31.17 7.49
CA VAL A 33 22.59 30.42 6.97
C VAL A 33 22.96 30.11 5.53
N GLU A 34 23.49 28.91 5.29
CA GLU A 34 23.53 28.35 3.94
C GLU A 34 22.10 28.27 3.42
N VAL A 35 21.79 29.13 2.46
CA VAL A 35 20.58 29.01 1.65
C VAL A 35 20.87 27.89 0.66
N ASP A 36 20.43 26.68 1.00
CA ASP A 36 20.48 25.53 0.12
C ASP A 36 19.73 25.88 -1.16
N VAL A 37 20.43 25.85 -2.30
CA VAL A 37 19.89 26.27 -3.61
C VAL A 37 18.99 25.15 -4.15
N GLY A 38 17.84 25.00 -3.50
CA GLY A 38 16.53 24.63 -4.04
C GLY A 38 16.43 23.42 -4.95
N VAL A 39 16.92 22.24 -4.55
CA VAL A 39 16.48 21.01 -5.21
C VAL A 39 15.02 20.74 -4.85
N THR A 40 14.14 20.76 -5.84
CA THR A 40 12.70 20.53 -5.61
C THR A 40 12.48 19.06 -5.25
N PRO A 41 11.81 18.73 -4.13
CA PRO A 41 11.50 17.34 -3.78
C PRO A 41 10.63 16.65 -4.86
N LEU A 42 10.66 15.32 -4.96
CA LEU A 42 9.84 14.53 -5.90
C LEU A 42 8.71 13.84 -5.12
N GLY A 43 7.46 14.24 -5.33
CA GLY A 43 6.30 13.57 -4.74
C GLY A 43 6.01 12.23 -5.43
N VAL A 44 5.96 11.14 -4.67
CA VAL A 44 5.67 9.78 -5.17
C VAL A 44 4.39 9.26 -4.53
N LEU A 45 3.48 8.75 -5.36
CA LEU A 45 2.22 8.14 -4.95
C LEU A 45 2.16 6.70 -5.47
N LEU A 46 2.15 5.73 -4.55
CA LEU A 46 1.93 4.32 -4.86
C LEU A 46 0.47 3.99 -4.61
N ILE A 47 -0.20 3.36 -5.57
CA ILE A 47 -1.62 2.99 -5.50
C ILE A 47 -1.78 1.51 -5.82
N THR A 48 -2.56 0.78 -5.03
CA THR A 48 -3.09 -0.53 -5.41
C THR A 48 -4.62 -0.53 -5.40
N ASN A 49 -5.23 -1.18 -6.39
CA ASN A 49 -6.67 -1.42 -6.41
C ASN A 49 -7.05 -2.65 -7.26
N ASN A 50 -7.80 -3.56 -6.66
CA ASN A 50 -8.48 -4.63 -7.39
C ASN A 50 -9.70 -4.06 -8.14
N VAL A 51 -9.69 -4.15 -9.46
CA VAL A 51 -10.61 -3.45 -10.38
C VAL A 51 -11.60 -4.38 -11.08
N SER A 52 -11.83 -5.58 -10.54
CA SER A 52 -12.79 -6.55 -11.10
C SER A 52 -14.14 -5.91 -11.44
N GLY A 53 -14.73 -5.25 -10.43
CA GLY A 53 -16.02 -4.59 -10.58
C GLY A 53 -16.01 -3.45 -11.62
N VAL A 54 -14.88 -2.78 -11.83
CA VAL A 54 -14.75 -1.71 -12.84
C VAL A 54 -14.83 -2.30 -14.25
N PHE A 55 -14.21 -3.47 -14.47
CA PHE A 55 -14.25 -4.18 -15.74
C PHE A 55 -15.58 -4.90 -16.01
N ASP A 56 -16.36 -5.22 -14.98
CA ASP A 56 -17.68 -5.84 -15.15
C ASP A 56 -18.74 -4.87 -15.69
N ASN A 57 -18.56 -3.55 -15.51
CA ASN A 57 -19.42 -2.52 -16.11
C ASN A 57 -18.62 -1.28 -16.55
N VAL A 58 -17.79 -1.47 -17.57
CA VAL A 58 -16.83 -0.46 -18.05
C VAL A 58 -17.43 0.87 -18.45
N ARG A 59 -18.65 0.88 -19.02
CA ARG A 59 -19.30 2.11 -19.50
C ARG A 59 -19.64 3.06 -18.35
N VAL A 60 -20.05 2.49 -17.21
CA VAL A 60 -20.47 3.26 -16.04
C VAL A 60 -19.31 3.44 -15.06
N ARG A 61 -18.57 2.37 -14.78
CA ARG A 61 -17.64 2.32 -13.65
C ARG A 61 -16.25 2.90 -13.97
N ILE A 62 -15.78 2.88 -15.23
CA ILE A 62 -14.50 3.54 -15.58
C ILE A 62 -14.55 5.06 -15.32
N PRO A 63 -15.56 5.83 -15.79
CA PRO A 63 -15.62 7.26 -15.50
C PRO A 63 -15.60 7.59 -14.00
N HIS A 64 -16.34 6.82 -13.18
CA HIS A 64 -16.35 6.98 -11.74
C HIS A 64 -14.99 6.65 -11.11
N TRP A 65 -14.38 5.53 -11.48
CA TRP A 65 -13.07 5.13 -10.99
C TRP A 65 -11.99 6.16 -11.34
N VAL A 66 -11.97 6.66 -12.58
CA VAL A 66 -11.04 7.70 -13.04
C VAL A 66 -11.27 9.03 -12.30
N SER A 67 -12.52 9.39 -12.01
CA SER A 67 -12.83 10.57 -11.19
C SER A 67 -12.34 10.42 -9.76
N GLN A 68 -12.45 9.22 -9.17
CA GLN A 68 -11.97 8.93 -7.81
C GLN A 68 -10.45 8.96 -7.74
N LEU A 69 -9.77 8.36 -8.73
CA LEU A 69 -8.32 8.49 -8.89
C LEU A 69 -7.91 9.97 -8.96
N GLY A 70 -8.67 10.79 -9.69
CA GLY A 70 -8.43 12.24 -9.77
C GLY A 70 -8.49 12.93 -8.40
N ALA A 71 -9.47 12.60 -7.56
CA ALA A 71 -9.56 13.15 -6.22
C ALA A 71 -8.35 12.78 -5.33
N VAL A 72 -7.80 11.56 -5.48
CA VAL A 72 -6.58 11.14 -4.77
C VAL A 72 -5.36 11.92 -5.27
N ILE A 73 -5.22 12.06 -6.59
CA ILE A 73 -4.12 12.82 -7.21
C ILE A 73 -4.20 14.29 -6.79
N ASP A 74 -5.40 14.87 -6.77
CA ASP A 74 -5.60 16.27 -6.38
C ASP A 74 -5.27 16.51 -4.91
N ALA A 75 -5.56 15.55 -4.03
CA ALA A 75 -5.27 15.65 -2.60
C ALA A 75 -3.76 15.61 -2.29
N HIS A 76 -2.98 14.85 -3.06
CA HIS A 76 -1.55 14.61 -2.80
C HIS A 76 -0.59 15.38 -3.71
N GLN A 77 -1.08 15.90 -4.83
CA GLN A 77 -0.29 16.59 -5.86
C GLN A 77 1.04 15.88 -6.22
N PRO A 78 1.04 14.57 -6.54
CA PRO A 78 2.27 13.82 -6.79
C PRO A 78 2.94 14.20 -8.11
N ASP A 79 4.24 13.92 -8.22
CA ASP A 79 5.02 14.00 -9.46
C ASP A 79 5.11 12.66 -10.17
N VAL A 80 5.20 11.55 -9.42
CA VAL A 80 5.24 10.18 -9.93
C VAL A 80 4.11 9.39 -9.29
N ILE A 81 3.33 8.69 -10.11
CA ILE A 81 2.24 7.84 -9.66
C ILE A 81 2.47 6.43 -10.22
N ALA A 82 2.54 5.44 -9.34
CA ALA A 82 2.54 4.03 -9.71
C ALA A 82 1.21 3.39 -9.32
N ILE A 83 0.45 2.93 -10.31
CA ILE A 83 -0.88 2.35 -10.11
C ILE A 83 -0.81 0.86 -10.44
N HIS A 84 -0.89 0.03 -9.40
CA HIS A 84 -0.98 -1.42 -9.50
C HIS A 84 -2.43 -1.87 -9.46
N LEU A 85 -2.82 -2.68 -10.44
CA LEU A 85 -4.19 -3.13 -10.64
C LEU A 85 -4.24 -4.66 -10.58
N GLN A 86 -5.29 -5.20 -9.97
CA GLN A 86 -5.58 -6.63 -9.93
C GLN A 86 -6.98 -6.90 -10.49
N GLU A 87 -7.23 -8.14 -10.92
CA GLU A 87 -8.46 -8.55 -11.63
C GLU A 87 -8.74 -7.73 -12.88
N VAL A 88 -7.66 -7.37 -13.58
CA VAL A 88 -7.74 -6.76 -14.90
C VAL A 88 -8.51 -7.69 -15.86
N GLY A 89 -9.53 -7.14 -16.51
CA GLY A 89 -10.43 -7.89 -17.39
C GLY A 89 -11.73 -8.36 -16.73
N GLY A 90 -11.86 -8.23 -15.40
CA GLY A 90 -13.08 -8.56 -14.67
C GLY A 90 -13.42 -10.05 -14.63
N THR A 91 -14.66 -10.33 -14.26
CA THR A 91 -15.18 -11.70 -14.12
C THR A 91 -15.45 -12.35 -15.48
N ASP A 92 -15.82 -11.54 -16.48
CA ASP A 92 -16.25 -11.98 -17.81
C ASP A 92 -15.20 -11.74 -18.90
N TRP A 93 -13.92 -11.82 -18.51
CA TRP A 93 -12.78 -11.66 -19.40
C TRP A 93 -12.79 -12.63 -20.59
N ARG A 94 -13.34 -13.85 -20.43
CA ARG A 94 -13.43 -14.87 -21.50
C ARG A 94 -14.31 -14.41 -22.65
N ARG A 95 -15.46 -13.79 -22.34
CA ARG A 95 -16.37 -13.27 -23.36
C ARG A 95 -15.89 -11.94 -23.92
N THR A 96 -15.35 -11.08 -23.07
CA THR A 96 -14.93 -9.72 -23.47
C THR A 96 -13.58 -9.70 -24.18
N GLY A 97 -12.77 -10.76 -24.07
CA GLY A 97 -11.46 -10.86 -24.71
C GLY A 97 -10.51 -9.70 -24.34
N LEU A 98 -10.67 -9.14 -23.14
CA LEU A 98 -9.92 -7.95 -22.68
C LEU A 98 -10.09 -6.70 -23.57
N GLN A 99 -11.12 -6.63 -24.43
CA GLN A 99 -11.33 -5.53 -25.39
C GLN A 99 -11.42 -4.13 -24.74
N HIS A 100 -11.70 -4.07 -23.45
CA HIS A 100 -11.90 -2.83 -22.71
C HIS A 100 -10.61 -2.19 -22.19
N LEU A 101 -9.46 -2.87 -22.25
CA LEU A 101 -8.18 -2.33 -21.80
C LEU A 101 -7.83 -1.00 -22.49
N GLY A 102 -8.04 -0.92 -23.81
CA GLY A 102 -7.82 0.30 -24.59
C GLY A 102 -8.75 1.45 -24.18
N THR A 103 -9.98 1.15 -23.76
CA THR A 103 -10.93 2.17 -23.28
C THR A 103 -10.51 2.67 -21.90
N PHE A 104 -10.08 1.76 -21.03
CA PHE A 104 -9.60 2.09 -19.69
C PHE A 104 -8.40 3.02 -19.75
N ILE A 105 -7.36 2.67 -20.52
CA ILE A 105 -6.14 3.48 -20.59
C ILE A 105 -6.38 4.85 -21.24
N ARG A 106 -7.24 4.93 -22.26
CA ARG A 106 -7.64 6.21 -22.86
C ARG A 106 -8.32 7.12 -21.84
N ALA A 107 -9.24 6.59 -21.04
CA ALA A 107 -9.92 7.38 -20.01
C ALA A 107 -8.93 7.96 -18.96
N VAL A 108 -7.87 7.21 -18.61
CA VAL A 108 -6.79 7.71 -17.74
C VAL A 108 -6.00 8.81 -18.42
N ILE A 109 -5.54 8.59 -19.66
CA ILE A 109 -4.75 9.58 -20.42
C ILE A 109 -5.54 10.88 -20.61
N ASP A 110 -6.81 10.79 -21.03
CA ASP A 110 -7.68 11.94 -21.27
C ASP A 110 -7.94 12.74 -19.99
N LYS A 111 -8.03 12.06 -18.84
CA LYS A 111 -8.24 12.72 -17.53
C LYS A 111 -7.00 13.44 -17.01
N PHE A 112 -5.81 12.94 -17.33
CA PHE A 112 -4.55 13.39 -16.74
C PHE A 112 -3.52 13.86 -17.78
N PRO A 113 -3.85 14.84 -18.66
CA PRO A 113 -2.97 15.30 -19.73
C PRO A 113 -1.67 15.98 -19.24
N GLN A 114 -1.61 16.37 -17.97
CA GLN A 114 -0.43 16.94 -17.32
C GLN A 114 0.64 15.90 -16.95
N PHE A 115 0.38 14.62 -17.22
CA PHE A 115 1.30 13.52 -16.97
C PHE A 115 1.66 12.80 -18.28
N TRP A 116 2.92 12.41 -18.40
CA TRP A 116 3.34 11.31 -19.25
C TRP A 116 2.74 10.01 -18.72
N CYS A 117 2.35 9.11 -19.62
CA CYS A 117 1.75 7.83 -19.27
C CYS A 117 2.58 6.67 -19.82
N SER A 118 2.76 5.60 -19.04
CA SER A 118 3.40 4.37 -19.53
C SER A 118 2.53 3.58 -20.51
N GLY A 119 1.24 3.91 -20.66
CA GLY A 119 0.27 2.96 -21.16
C GLY A 119 -0.03 1.86 -20.13
N PHE A 120 -0.75 0.82 -20.56
CA PHE A 120 -1.22 -0.25 -19.69
C PHE A 120 -0.30 -1.49 -19.80
N MET A 121 0.55 -1.72 -18.79
CA MET A 121 1.42 -2.89 -18.71
C MET A 121 0.64 -4.06 -18.13
N CYS A 122 0.29 -5.06 -18.93
CA CYS A 122 -0.46 -6.23 -18.47
C CYS A 122 -0.30 -7.43 -19.38
N ASP A 123 -0.65 -8.61 -18.91
CA ASP A 123 -0.77 -9.77 -19.78
C ASP A 123 -2.04 -9.67 -20.64
N THR A 124 -1.88 -9.74 -21.96
CA THR A 124 -3.00 -9.66 -22.91
C THR A 124 -3.33 -11.00 -23.56
N ARG A 125 -2.69 -12.08 -23.13
CA ARG A 125 -3.07 -13.42 -23.58
C ARG A 125 -4.50 -13.71 -23.11
N VAL A 126 -5.39 -14.07 -24.02
CA VAL A 126 -6.76 -14.49 -23.67
C VAL A 126 -6.75 -16.01 -23.50
N SER A 127 -6.08 -16.48 -22.46
CA SER A 127 -5.96 -17.91 -22.11
C SER A 127 -6.16 -18.10 -20.61
N GLU A 128 -6.11 -19.32 -20.07
CA GLU A 128 -6.09 -19.51 -18.60
C GLU A 128 -4.73 -19.14 -17.97
N GLU A 129 -3.72 -18.89 -18.82
CA GLU A 129 -2.31 -18.70 -18.44
C GLU A 129 -1.90 -17.22 -18.30
N PHE A 130 -2.83 -16.28 -18.51
CA PHE A 130 -2.54 -14.88 -18.26
C PHE A 130 -2.63 -14.51 -16.79
N THR A 131 -1.83 -13.56 -16.34
CA THR A 131 -2.07 -12.94 -15.03
C THR A 131 -3.08 -11.82 -15.15
N ALA A 132 -4.05 -11.74 -14.24
CA ALA A 132 -5.01 -10.64 -14.18
C ALA A 132 -4.42 -9.42 -13.45
N LEU A 133 -3.19 -9.05 -13.82
CA LEU A 133 -2.41 -7.96 -13.25
C LEU A 133 -2.24 -6.84 -14.27
N GLY A 134 -2.22 -5.61 -13.78
CA GLY A 134 -1.92 -4.43 -14.59
C GLY A 134 -1.07 -3.43 -13.83
N ALA A 135 -0.31 -2.63 -14.56
CA ALA A 135 0.35 -1.45 -14.02
C ALA A 135 0.21 -0.26 -14.98
N ILE A 136 -0.03 0.92 -14.41
CA ILE A 136 -0.02 2.20 -15.10
C ILE A 136 0.87 3.14 -14.30
N PHE A 137 1.80 3.81 -14.99
CA PHE A 137 2.67 4.80 -14.40
C PHE A 137 2.39 6.16 -15.02
N LEU A 138 2.25 7.17 -14.17
CA LEU A 138 2.08 8.56 -14.57
C LEU A 138 3.23 9.39 -14.03
N VAL A 139 3.86 10.21 -14.86
CA VAL A 139 4.96 11.09 -14.48
C VAL A 139 4.65 12.51 -14.92
N ARG A 140 4.60 13.45 -13.98
CA ARG A 140 4.24 14.84 -14.25
C ARG A 140 5.23 15.41 -15.26
N ASN A 141 4.74 16.14 -16.26
CA ASN A 141 5.55 16.55 -17.41
C ASN A 141 6.84 17.31 -17.00
N ASN A 142 6.76 18.16 -15.98
CA ASN A 142 7.93 18.90 -15.48
C ASN A 142 8.91 18.05 -14.64
N ALA A 143 8.53 16.85 -14.19
CA ALA A 143 9.34 15.95 -13.39
C ALA A 143 9.99 14.82 -14.20
N MET A 144 9.63 14.65 -15.49
CA MET A 144 10.11 13.56 -16.35
C MET A 144 11.63 13.45 -16.44
N HIS A 145 12.35 14.57 -16.33
CA HIS A 145 13.82 14.59 -16.37
C HIS A 145 14.49 13.91 -15.16
N ARG A 146 13.72 13.62 -14.10
CA ARG A 146 14.18 12.98 -12.85
C ARG A 146 13.82 11.51 -12.75
N VAL A 147 13.14 10.97 -13.77
CA VAL A 147 12.59 9.63 -13.77
C VAL A 147 13.17 8.84 -14.93
N ARG A 148 13.70 7.65 -14.62
CA ARG A 148 14.13 6.67 -15.62
C ARG A 148 13.45 5.33 -15.35
N ILE A 149 13.10 4.62 -16.41
CA ILE A 149 12.61 3.24 -16.34
C ILE A 149 13.72 2.30 -16.80
N TRP A 150 13.81 1.13 -16.20
CA TRP A 150 14.70 0.08 -16.65
C TRP A 150 14.11 -0.61 -17.88
N GLU A 151 14.86 -0.58 -18.97
CA GLU A 151 14.62 -1.38 -20.16
C GLU A 151 15.46 -2.66 -20.07
N PHE A 152 14.80 -3.79 -19.94
CA PHE A 152 15.44 -5.10 -19.91
C PHE A 152 15.90 -5.52 -21.31
N SER A 153 17.14 -5.98 -21.42
CA SER A 153 17.77 -6.35 -22.69
C SER A 153 17.83 -7.85 -22.96
N ASP A 154 17.52 -8.70 -21.98
CA ASP A 154 17.60 -10.15 -22.13
C ASP A 154 16.41 -10.91 -21.51
N GLY A 155 16.24 -12.16 -21.96
CA GLY A 155 15.26 -13.09 -21.42
C GLY A 155 15.61 -13.63 -20.02
N THR A 156 16.84 -13.38 -19.53
CA THR A 156 17.30 -13.86 -18.20
C THR A 156 16.92 -12.91 -17.06
N GLY A 157 16.61 -11.64 -17.37
CA GLY A 157 15.91 -10.70 -16.49
C GLY A 157 16.82 -9.83 -15.61
N SER A 158 18.14 -9.91 -15.78
CA SER A 158 19.10 -9.14 -14.98
C SER A 158 19.81 -8.04 -15.78
N ALA A 159 19.91 -8.19 -17.11
CA ALA A 159 20.56 -7.21 -17.98
C ALA A 159 19.57 -6.18 -18.53
N GLY A 160 20.07 -4.97 -18.75
CA GLY A 160 19.27 -3.86 -19.25
C GLY A 160 19.95 -2.52 -19.02
N SER A 161 19.20 -1.45 -19.26
CA SER A 161 19.69 -0.08 -19.04
C SER A 161 18.57 0.86 -18.62
N PHE A 162 18.93 1.96 -17.96
CA PHE A 162 17.96 2.99 -17.61
C PHE A 162 17.73 3.95 -18.77
N VAL A 163 16.47 4.07 -19.20
CA VAL A 163 16.04 5.01 -20.22
C VAL A 163 15.27 6.17 -19.57
N PRO A 164 15.62 7.45 -19.83
CA PRO A 164 14.88 8.58 -19.29
C PRO A 164 13.46 8.64 -19.84
N VAL A 165 12.48 8.84 -18.95
CA VAL A 165 11.06 8.91 -19.34
C VAL A 165 10.78 10.06 -20.32
N LYS A 166 11.52 11.17 -20.21
CA LYS A 166 11.45 12.31 -21.14
C LYS A 166 11.79 11.97 -22.60
N ASP A 167 12.54 10.89 -22.83
CA ASP A 167 12.99 10.48 -24.15
C ASP A 167 12.06 9.39 -24.74
N LEU A 168 11.04 8.96 -23.99
CA LEU A 168 10.08 7.93 -24.36
C LEU A 168 8.75 8.52 -24.85
N PRO A 169 8.02 7.84 -25.75
CA PRO A 169 6.70 8.28 -26.18
C PRO A 169 5.69 8.22 -25.02
N SER A 170 4.59 8.97 -25.16
CA SER A 170 3.44 8.93 -24.24
C SER A 170 2.17 8.62 -25.05
N PRO A 171 1.52 7.45 -24.86
CA PRO A 171 1.92 6.36 -23.98
C PRO A 171 3.20 5.63 -24.43
N LEU A 172 4.01 5.13 -23.49
CA LEU A 172 5.14 4.23 -23.80
C LEU A 172 4.66 2.97 -24.52
N LEU A 173 3.56 2.41 -24.03
CA LEU A 173 2.89 1.25 -24.59
C LEU A 173 1.55 1.70 -25.21
N PRO A 174 1.51 1.98 -26.52
CA PRO A 174 0.31 2.49 -27.19
C PRO A 174 -0.83 1.48 -27.23
N ASN A 175 -0.50 0.19 -27.11
CA ASN A 175 -1.47 -0.88 -26.92
C ASN A 175 -1.19 -1.58 -25.59
N PRO A 176 -2.23 -2.03 -24.88
CA PRO A 176 -2.05 -2.92 -23.74
C PRO A 176 -1.26 -4.16 -24.18
N CYS A 177 -0.18 -4.49 -23.49
CA CYS A 177 0.61 -5.70 -23.73
C CYS A 177 1.56 -6.00 -22.57
N ALA A 178 2.06 -7.24 -22.54
CA ALA A 178 3.15 -7.63 -21.67
C ALA A 178 4.42 -7.06 -22.28
N ALA A 179 4.84 -5.88 -21.84
CA ALA A 179 6.06 -5.26 -22.32
C ALA A 179 7.26 -5.95 -21.68
N GLU A 180 7.70 -7.06 -22.26
CA GLU A 180 8.89 -7.80 -21.82
C GLU A 180 10.14 -6.90 -21.73
N SER A 181 10.18 -5.80 -22.46
CA SER A 181 11.26 -4.80 -22.34
C SER A 181 11.18 -3.95 -21.09
N TYR A 182 10.02 -3.77 -20.43
CA TYR A 182 9.87 -2.80 -19.32
C TYR A 182 9.29 -3.41 -18.03
N CYS A 183 8.76 -4.63 -18.10
CA CYS A 183 8.23 -5.32 -16.94
C CYS A 183 8.53 -6.82 -16.99
N ARG A 184 8.45 -7.47 -15.83
CA ARG A 184 8.46 -8.93 -15.70
C ARG A 184 7.17 -9.37 -15.07
N LEU A 185 6.51 -10.34 -15.67
CA LEU A 185 5.20 -10.80 -15.23
C LEU A 185 5.21 -12.32 -15.18
N ALA A 186 4.71 -12.90 -14.09
CA ALA A 186 4.66 -14.34 -13.92
C ALA A 186 3.42 -14.76 -13.12
N GLN A 187 2.82 -15.88 -13.53
CA GLN A 187 1.84 -16.60 -12.71
C GLN A 187 2.52 -17.36 -11.58
N PHE A 188 1.80 -17.58 -10.48
CA PHE A 188 2.25 -18.53 -9.47
C PHE A 188 2.12 -19.97 -10.00
N PRO A 189 3.09 -20.86 -9.72
CA PRO A 189 2.99 -22.28 -10.04
C PRO A 189 1.70 -22.90 -9.47
N HIS A 190 1.04 -23.75 -10.25
CA HIS A 190 -0.25 -24.36 -9.88
C HIS A 190 -0.17 -25.20 -8.58
N GLU A 191 1.00 -25.74 -8.27
CA GLU A 191 1.31 -26.50 -7.05
C GLU A 191 1.25 -25.64 -5.78
N MET A 192 1.27 -24.30 -5.90
CA MET A 192 1.07 -23.37 -4.79
C MET A 192 -0.40 -23.19 -4.41
N PHE A 193 -1.33 -23.74 -5.20
CA PHE A 193 -2.77 -23.67 -4.90
C PHE A 193 -3.24 -24.97 -4.22
N PRO A 194 -4.11 -24.93 -3.19
CA PRO A 194 -4.57 -26.09 -2.44
C PRO A 194 -5.20 -27.21 -3.27
N GLU A 195 -5.72 -26.88 -4.45
CA GLU A 195 -6.41 -27.83 -5.35
C GLU A 195 -5.69 -27.99 -6.69
N GLY A 196 -4.47 -27.45 -6.86
CA GLY A 196 -3.74 -27.52 -8.12
C GLY A 196 -4.43 -26.80 -9.30
N LYS A 197 -5.42 -25.95 -9.01
CA LYS A 197 -6.19 -25.20 -10.01
C LYS A 197 -5.30 -24.16 -10.71
N LEU A 198 -5.41 -24.09 -12.03
CA LEU A 198 -4.88 -22.95 -12.79
C LEU A 198 -5.52 -21.66 -12.27
N SER A 199 -4.72 -20.61 -12.19
CA SER A 199 -5.18 -19.33 -11.66
C SER A 199 -4.42 -18.18 -12.29
N ARG A 200 -5.10 -17.03 -12.39
CA ARG A 200 -4.55 -15.78 -12.93
C ARG A 200 -3.80 -14.93 -11.89
N LYS A 201 -3.47 -15.53 -10.75
CA LYS A 201 -2.74 -14.92 -9.63
C LYS A 201 -1.22 -15.00 -9.88
N GLY A 202 -0.48 -13.99 -9.44
CA GLY A 202 0.93 -13.87 -9.79
C GLY A 202 1.55 -12.56 -9.31
N TYR A 203 2.59 -12.12 -10.02
CA TYR A 203 3.24 -10.83 -9.81
C TYR A 203 3.66 -10.14 -11.11
N LEU A 204 3.77 -8.81 -11.06
CA LEU A 204 4.36 -7.95 -12.10
C LEU A 204 5.41 -7.07 -11.45
N MET A 205 6.59 -6.95 -12.05
CA MET A 205 7.73 -6.18 -11.54
C MET A 205 8.19 -5.15 -12.56
N THR A 206 8.52 -3.96 -12.07
CA THR A 206 9.19 -2.90 -12.83
C THR A 206 10.33 -2.33 -12.00
N ARG A 207 11.34 -1.79 -12.67
CA ARG A 207 12.49 -1.14 -12.04
C ARG A 207 12.61 0.30 -12.52
N TRP A 208 12.87 1.19 -11.58
CA TRP A 208 12.87 2.63 -11.78
C TRP A 208 14.08 3.28 -11.13
N GLN A 209 14.48 4.42 -11.68
CA GLN A 209 15.29 5.39 -10.99
C GLN A 209 14.45 6.65 -10.76
N LEU A 210 14.15 6.94 -9.50
CA LEU A 210 13.34 8.09 -9.08
C LEU A 210 14.23 9.05 -8.32
N ALA A 211 14.47 10.27 -8.82
CA ALA A 211 15.34 11.25 -8.13
C ALA A 211 16.75 10.66 -7.82
N GLY A 212 17.27 9.84 -8.74
CA GLY A 212 18.55 9.14 -8.59
C GLY A 212 18.50 7.87 -7.71
N LYS A 213 17.39 7.60 -7.01
CA LYS A 213 17.22 6.40 -6.16
C LYS A 213 16.74 5.21 -6.97
N LEU A 214 17.33 4.04 -6.74
CA LEU A 214 16.98 2.79 -7.39
C LEU A 214 15.80 2.12 -6.67
N VAL A 215 14.70 1.90 -7.41
CA VAL A 215 13.43 1.44 -6.86
C VAL A 215 12.88 0.27 -7.68
N ASP A 216 12.50 -0.81 -7.00
CA ASP A 216 11.71 -1.90 -7.59
C ASP A 216 10.25 -1.78 -7.12
N LEU A 217 9.32 -1.84 -8.06
CA LEU A 217 7.89 -1.83 -7.80
C LEU A 217 7.29 -3.17 -8.21
N VAL A 218 6.69 -3.87 -7.26
CA VAL A 218 6.16 -5.22 -7.43
C VAL A 218 4.65 -5.23 -7.15
N ASN A 219 3.87 -5.44 -8.20
CA ASN A 219 2.44 -5.74 -8.12
C ASN A 219 2.29 -7.22 -7.77
N ILE A 220 1.54 -7.52 -6.71
CA ILE A 220 1.25 -8.89 -6.29
C ILE A 220 -0.26 -9.12 -6.26
N HIS A 221 -0.68 -10.30 -6.69
CA HIS A 221 -2.06 -10.72 -6.56
C HIS A 221 -2.10 -12.16 -6.10
N ASN A 222 -2.34 -12.33 -4.81
CA ASN A 222 -2.38 -13.62 -4.15
C ASN A 222 -3.76 -14.26 -4.22
N MET A 223 -3.82 -15.55 -3.89
CA MET A 223 -5.05 -16.32 -3.84
C MET A 223 -5.96 -15.94 -2.67
N HIS A 224 -7.26 -15.99 -2.92
CA HIS A 224 -8.29 -15.84 -1.90
C HIS A 224 -8.62 -17.18 -1.22
N ASP A 225 -9.22 -17.13 -0.04
CA ASP A 225 -9.84 -18.30 0.58
C ASP A 225 -11.00 -18.76 -0.30
N GLU A 226 -11.12 -20.06 -0.59
CA GLU A 226 -12.26 -20.57 -1.35
C GLU A 226 -13.50 -20.64 -0.45
N LEU A 227 -13.36 -21.27 0.73
CA LEU A 227 -14.43 -21.48 1.70
C LEU A 227 -14.06 -20.95 3.09
N ASN A 228 -14.92 -20.13 3.69
CA ASN A 228 -14.68 -19.57 5.04
C ASN A 228 -14.62 -20.67 6.11
N THR A 229 -15.42 -21.73 5.95
CA THR A 229 -15.48 -22.88 6.87
C THR A 229 -14.17 -23.66 6.90
N GLN A 230 -13.48 -23.80 5.76
CA GLN A 230 -12.19 -24.46 5.70
C GLN A 230 -11.11 -23.66 6.44
N SER A 231 -11.10 -22.33 6.28
CA SER A 231 -10.19 -21.45 7.01
C SER A 231 -10.39 -21.57 8.52
N VAL A 232 -11.64 -21.45 9.00
CA VAL A 232 -11.95 -21.54 10.44
C VAL A 232 -11.58 -22.91 11.02
N ARG A 233 -11.91 -24.02 10.34
CA ARG A 233 -11.56 -25.35 10.82
C ARG A 233 -10.06 -25.52 11.01
N GLN A 234 -9.26 -25.07 10.05
CA GLN A 234 -7.81 -25.20 10.13
C GLN A 234 -7.19 -24.22 11.13
N GLU A 235 -7.62 -22.96 11.15
CA GLU A 235 -7.13 -21.98 12.13
C GLU A 235 -7.37 -22.43 13.57
N ALA A 236 -8.53 -23.03 13.85
CA ALA A 236 -8.84 -23.55 15.16
C ALA A 236 -7.99 -24.78 15.55
N LEU A 237 -7.51 -25.56 14.58
CA LEU A 237 -6.69 -26.75 14.81
C LEU A 237 -5.19 -26.45 14.87
N SER A 238 -4.68 -25.63 13.94
CA SER A 238 -3.24 -25.40 13.72
C SER A 238 -2.81 -23.95 13.93
N GLY A 239 -3.72 -23.04 14.32
CA GLY A 239 -3.44 -21.62 14.54
C GLY A 239 -3.28 -20.78 13.26
N GLU A 240 -3.35 -21.41 12.08
CA GLU A 240 -3.21 -20.78 10.76
C GLU A 240 -3.98 -21.58 9.69
N SER A 241 -4.64 -20.91 8.75
CA SER A 241 -5.35 -21.56 7.64
C SER A 241 -4.37 -22.00 6.54
N ARG A 242 -4.74 -23.02 5.75
CA ARG A 242 -3.96 -23.41 4.55
C ARG A 242 -3.78 -22.25 3.58
N TYR A 243 -4.79 -21.38 3.46
CA TYR A 243 -4.73 -20.25 2.53
C TYR A 243 -3.68 -19.22 2.97
N ALA A 244 -3.59 -18.92 4.27
CA ALA A 244 -2.54 -18.07 4.81
C ALA A 244 -1.13 -18.65 4.59
N ILE A 245 -0.98 -19.98 4.75
CA ILE A 245 0.28 -20.68 4.45
C ILE A 245 0.66 -20.51 2.97
N ARG A 246 -0.28 -20.76 2.05
CA ARG A 246 -0.04 -20.60 0.61
C ARG A 246 0.26 -19.16 0.20
N ARG A 247 -0.46 -18.17 0.76
CA ARG A 247 -0.15 -16.75 0.54
C ARG A 247 1.27 -16.39 0.97
N ARG A 248 1.75 -16.94 2.08
CA ARG A 248 3.14 -16.79 2.51
C ARG A 248 4.11 -17.41 1.51
N GLU A 249 3.85 -18.62 1.02
CA GLU A 249 4.69 -19.28 0.00
C GLU A 249 4.75 -18.47 -1.31
N CYS A 250 3.61 -17.97 -1.79
CA CYS A 250 3.54 -17.09 -2.95
C CYS A 250 4.35 -15.80 -2.76
N LEU A 251 4.22 -15.15 -1.59
CA LEU A 251 4.99 -13.94 -1.29
C LEU A 251 6.50 -14.23 -1.23
N GLN A 252 6.92 -15.35 -0.62
CA GLN A 252 8.33 -15.77 -0.64
C GLN A 252 8.84 -16.03 -2.06
N HIS A 253 8.02 -16.65 -2.91
CA HIS A 253 8.34 -16.86 -4.32
C HIS A 253 8.54 -15.53 -5.05
N THR A 254 7.62 -14.57 -4.86
CA THR A 254 7.74 -13.21 -5.42
C THR A 254 9.02 -12.51 -4.95
N LEU A 255 9.37 -12.57 -3.66
CA LEU A 255 10.61 -11.96 -3.16
C LEU A 255 11.86 -12.61 -3.75
N ARG A 256 11.88 -13.95 -3.89
CA ARG A 256 13.01 -14.65 -4.55
C ARG A 256 13.16 -14.21 -6.01
N ALA A 257 12.05 -14.01 -6.73
CA ALA A 257 12.08 -13.50 -8.10
C ALA A 257 12.61 -12.04 -8.15
N GLN A 258 12.19 -11.18 -7.21
CA GLN A 258 12.68 -9.81 -7.11
C GLN A 258 14.17 -9.74 -6.77
N GLN A 259 14.66 -10.63 -5.90
CA GLN A 259 16.09 -10.72 -5.59
C GLN A 259 16.93 -11.13 -6.80
N LYS A 260 16.43 -12.07 -7.62
CA LYS A 260 17.08 -12.44 -8.88
C LYS A 260 17.12 -11.26 -9.84
N LEU A 261 16.00 -10.55 -10.00
CA LEU A 261 15.89 -9.33 -10.81
C LEU A 261 16.87 -8.23 -10.36
N SER A 262 17.10 -8.14 -9.05
CA SER A 262 18.05 -7.20 -8.46
C SER A 262 19.47 -7.42 -8.90
N ALA A 263 19.85 -8.60 -9.41
CA ALA A 263 21.17 -8.84 -9.98
C ALA A 263 22.34 -8.36 -9.10
N GLY A 264 22.16 -8.34 -7.77
CA GLY A 264 23.12 -7.83 -6.79
C GLY A 264 23.04 -6.33 -6.47
N PHE A 265 22.20 -5.55 -7.13
CA PHE A 265 21.92 -4.16 -6.75
C PHE A 265 21.12 -4.09 -5.44
N GLU A 266 21.51 -3.19 -4.55
CA GLU A 266 20.68 -2.84 -3.40
C GLU A 266 19.54 -1.93 -3.86
N THR A 267 18.35 -2.51 -4.03
CA THR A 267 17.14 -1.78 -4.45
C THR A 267 16.20 -1.52 -3.29
N ALA A 268 15.61 -0.33 -3.29
CA ALA A 268 14.42 -0.06 -2.47
C ALA A 268 13.22 -0.74 -3.14
N CYS A 269 12.74 -1.83 -2.56
CA CYS A 269 11.66 -2.62 -3.14
C CYS A 269 10.34 -2.37 -2.40
N PHE A 270 9.32 -2.04 -3.18
CA PHE A 270 7.93 -1.88 -2.74
C PHE A 270 7.10 -3.01 -3.33
N VAL A 271 6.52 -3.85 -2.47
CA VAL A 271 5.58 -4.90 -2.84
C VAL A 271 4.18 -4.45 -2.43
N PHE A 272 3.35 -4.09 -3.40
CA PHE A 272 2.01 -3.59 -3.13
C PHE A 272 1.00 -4.12 -4.14
N GLY A 273 -0.16 -4.50 -3.64
CA GLY A 273 -1.11 -5.29 -4.40
C GLY A 273 -2.22 -5.86 -3.53
N ASP A 274 -3.00 -6.77 -4.11
CA ASP A 274 -3.97 -7.59 -3.38
C ASP A 274 -3.28 -8.83 -2.83
N PHE A 275 -2.86 -8.76 -1.57
CA PHE A 275 -2.28 -9.90 -0.87
C PHE A 275 -3.32 -10.94 -0.46
N ASN A 276 -4.61 -10.60 -0.53
CA ASN A 276 -5.71 -11.42 -0.03
C ASN A 276 -5.56 -11.85 1.44
N PHE A 277 -4.83 -11.09 2.26
CA PHE A 277 -4.70 -11.35 3.69
C PHE A 277 -6.06 -11.31 4.38
N ARG A 278 -6.31 -12.30 5.24
CA ARG A 278 -7.57 -12.43 5.98
C ARG A 278 -7.34 -12.28 7.47
N LEU A 279 -8.45 -12.08 8.17
CA LEU A 279 -8.46 -12.15 9.62
C LEU A 279 -8.36 -13.62 10.04
N ASN A 280 -7.76 -13.86 11.21
CA ASN A 280 -7.95 -15.14 11.90
C ASN A 280 -9.42 -15.25 12.34
N MET A 281 -10.24 -15.85 11.49
CA MET A 281 -11.69 -15.94 11.68
C MET A 281 -12.02 -16.84 12.88
N ALA A 282 -11.21 -17.88 13.14
CA ALA A 282 -11.42 -18.72 14.32
C ALA A 282 -11.27 -17.92 15.63
N GLN A 283 -10.22 -17.10 15.75
CA GLN A 283 -10.02 -16.24 16.91
C GLN A 283 -11.09 -15.14 17.00
N LEU A 284 -11.49 -14.57 15.87
CA LEU A 284 -12.57 -13.59 15.81
C LEU A 284 -13.89 -14.19 16.31
N ILE A 285 -14.29 -15.35 15.80
CA ILE A 285 -15.50 -16.07 16.22
C ILE A 285 -15.40 -16.44 17.70
N LYS A 286 -14.27 -17.00 18.15
CA LYS A 286 -14.07 -17.34 19.57
C LYS A 286 -14.21 -16.12 20.47
N SER A 287 -13.65 -14.99 20.06
CA SER A 287 -13.77 -13.74 20.79
C SER A 287 -15.24 -13.29 20.82
N MET A 288 -15.85 -13.07 19.66
CA MET A 288 -17.20 -12.49 19.55
C MET A 288 -18.32 -13.40 20.07
N CYS A 289 -18.20 -14.70 19.84
CA CYS A 289 -19.28 -15.68 19.99
C CYS A 289 -19.01 -16.75 21.06
N GLY A 290 -17.76 -16.85 21.54
CA GLY A 290 -17.36 -17.85 22.54
C GLY A 290 -16.94 -19.19 21.94
N GLN A 291 -16.40 -20.07 22.79
CA GLN A 291 -15.81 -21.35 22.39
C GLN A 291 -16.85 -22.33 21.81
N SER A 292 -18.05 -22.41 22.39
CA SER A 292 -19.11 -23.30 21.89
C SER A 292 -19.57 -22.92 20.48
N GLU A 293 -19.66 -21.62 20.18
CA GLU A 293 -20.04 -21.14 18.85
C GLU A 293 -18.91 -21.33 17.81
N LEU A 294 -17.64 -21.26 18.23
CA LEU A 294 -16.51 -21.66 17.39
C LEU A 294 -16.62 -23.15 17.01
N GLU A 295 -16.92 -24.03 17.96
CA GLU A 295 -17.09 -25.46 17.70
C GLU A 295 -18.24 -25.71 16.72
N ARG A 296 -19.38 -25.02 16.90
CA ARG A 296 -20.49 -25.05 15.93
C ARG A 296 -20.06 -24.59 14.54
N ALA A 297 -19.26 -23.54 14.43
CA ALA A 297 -18.72 -23.07 13.16
C ALA A 297 -17.78 -24.09 12.49
N GLN A 298 -16.99 -24.83 13.29
CA GLN A 298 -16.12 -25.89 12.79
C GLN A 298 -16.91 -27.10 12.26
N SER A 299 -18.05 -27.41 12.87
CA SER A 299 -18.91 -28.55 12.51
C SER A 299 -19.76 -28.37 11.25
N ILE A 300 -19.80 -27.17 10.64
CA ILE A 300 -20.53 -26.96 9.39
C ILE A 300 -19.92 -27.85 8.31
N ASN A 301 -20.70 -28.77 7.74
CA ASN A 301 -20.30 -29.63 6.62
C ASN A 301 -21.19 -29.35 5.39
N GLY A 302 -20.61 -29.45 4.19
CA GLY A 302 -21.34 -29.23 2.94
C GLY A 302 -21.45 -27.76 2.51
N ASP A 303 -22.13 -27.53 1.37
CA ASP A 303 -22.13 -26.26 0.64
C ASP A 303 -23.30 -25.30 0.95
N GLU A 304 -24.37 -25.72 1.64
CA GLU A 304 -25.64 -24.94 1.55
C GLU A 304 -26.14 -24.21 2.81
N GLN A 305 -25.73 -24.54 4.04
CA GLN A 305 -26.33 -23.87 5.21
C GLN A 305 -25.35 -23.02 6.00
N SER A 306 -25.60 -21.70 5.97
CA SER A 306 -25.05 -20.76 6.93
C SER A 306 -25.78 -20.86 8.27
N ILE A 307 -25.06 -20.69 9.36
CA ILE A 307 -25.60 -20.68 10.71
C ILE A 307 -25.52 -19.29 11.32
N LYS A 308 -26.43 -18.98 12.24
CA LYS A 308 -26.33 -17.78 13.08
C LYS A 308 -25.56 -18.13 14.35
N LEU A 309 -24.40 -17.51 14.49
CA LEU A 309 -23.57 -17.58 15.67
C LEU A 309 -24.02 -16.52 16.67
N LYS A 310 -24.22 -16.95 17.91
CA LYS A 310 -24.67 -16.08 18.99
C LYS A 310 -23.51 -15.26 19.55
N ASP A 311 -23.83 -14.15 20.18
CA ASP A 311 -22.84 -13.31 20.84
C ASP A 311 -22.45 -13.86 22.21
N ALA A 312 -21.19 -13.74 22.60
CA ALA A 312 -20.71 -14.26 23.87
C ALA A 312 -21.34 -13.56 25.09
N SER A 313 -21.81 -12.31 24.93
CA SER A 313 -22.45 -11.51 25.99
C SER A 313 -23.98 -11.52 25.94
N SER A 314 -24.60 -12.13 24.92
CA SER A 314 -26.05 -12.16 24.76
C SER A 314 -26.49 -13.27 23.81
N ASP A 315 -27.66 -13.88 24.01
CA ASP A 315 -28.21 -14.88 23.08
C ASP A 315 -28.59 -14.35 21.67
N ALA A 316 -28.42 -13.05 21.42
CA ALA A 316 -28.68 -12.45 20.11
C ALA A 316 -27.60 -12.83 19.06
N PRO A 317 -27.96 -12.93 17.78
CA PRO A 317 -27.02 -13.23 16.71
C PRO A 317 -25.94 -12.14 16.59
N ALA A 318 -24.69 -12.57 16.39
CA ALA A 318 -23.54 -11.70 16.12
C ALA A 318 -23.04 -11.87 14.68
N ILE A 319 -22.94 -13.12 14.22
CA ILE A 319 -22.36 -13.46 12.91
C ILE A 319 -23.26 -14.47 12.21
N GLU A 320 -23.56 -14.26 10.93
CA GLU A 320 -24.07 -15.31 10.06
C GLU A 320 -22.90 -15.92 9.28
N PHE A 321 -22.61 -17.19 9.52
CA PHE A 321 -21.38 -17.84 9.07
C PHE A 321 -21.66 -19.09 8.25
N GLY A 322 -20.98 -19.27 7.12
CA GLY A 322 -21.09 -20.44 6.26
C GLY A 322 -19.99 -20.48 5.18
N PRO A 323 -20.03 -21.45 4.26
CA PRO A 323 -18.95 -21.68 3.29
C PRO A 323 -18.62 -20.43 2.44
N LYS A 324 -19.64 -19.72 1.96
CA LYS A 324 -19.54 -18.44 1.23
C LYS A 324 -20.42 -17.37 1.88
N ARG A 325 -20.51 -17.40 3.21
CA ARG A 325 -21.31 -16.47 4.02
C ARG A 325 -20.50 -16.01 5.23
N PHE A 326 -20.42 -14.70 5.40
CA PHE A 326 -19.94 -14.04 6.60
C PHE A 326 -20.61 -12.67 6.68
N LEU A 327 -21.66 -12.56 7.50
CA LEU A 327 -22.33 -11.30 7.78
C LEU A 327 -22.15 -10.93 9.24
N LEU A 328 -21.59 -9.74 9.49
CA LEU A 328 -21.62 -9.12 10.81
C LEU A 328 -23.02 -8.57 11.04
N VAL A 329 -23.83 -9.28 11.84
CA VAL A 329 -25.22 -8.88 12.15
C VAL A 329 -25.23 -7.65 13.08
N ARG A 330 -24.23 -7.56 13.95
CA ARG A 330 -24.01 -6.47 14.92
C ARG A 330 -22.59 -5.93 14.82
N PRO A 331 -22.28 -5.16 13.76
CA PRO A 331 -20.93 -4.68 13.50
C PRO A 331 -20.36 -3.80 14.62
N GLU A 332 -21.22 -3.13 15.40
CA GLU A 332 -20.81 -2.33 16.56
C GLU A 332 -20.00 -3.11 17.60
N LYS A 333 -20.37 -4.37 17.84
CA LYS A 333 -19.69 -5.24 18.81
C LYS A 333 -18.40 -5.86 18.29
N ALA A 334 -18.26 -6.01 16.97
CA ALA A 334 -17.00 -6.47 16.36
C ALA A 334 -15.86 -5.46 16.56
N MET A 335 -16.20 -4.17 16.63
CA MET A 335 -15.24 -3.07 16.79
C MET A 335 -14.77 -2.85 18.23
N GLU A 336 -15.65 -3.06 19.21
CA GLU A 336 -15.30 -3.00 20.64
C GLU A 336 -14.15 -3.96 21.00
N ARG A 337 -13.93 -4.97 20.15
CA ARG A 337 -12.95 -6.05 20.32
C ARG A 337 -11.71 -5.92 19.43
N LYS A 338 -11.40 -4.71 18.95
CA LYS A 338 -10.17 -4.39 18.19
C LYS A 338 -9.99 -5.28 16.94
N PHE A 339 -10.94 -5.21 16.02
CA PHE A 339 -11.02 -6.01 14.78
C PHE A 339 -9.68 -6.17 14.01
N PHE A 340 -8.84 -5.14 14.00
CA PHE A 340 -7.51 -5.18 13.38
C PHE A 340 -6.53 -6.17 14.04
N GLU A 341 -6.66 -6.47 15.34
CA GLU A 341 -5.80 -7.43 16.05
C GLU A 341 -5.90 -8.85 15.50
N PHE A 342 -6.97 -9.17 14.76
CA PHE A 342 -7.11 -10.45 14.07
C PHE A 342 -6.41 -10.48 12.70
N SER A 343 -5.91 -9.34 12.18
CA SER A 343 -5.12 -9.25 10.95
C SER A 343 -3.65 -9.62 11.21
N GLN A 344 -3.39 -10.92 11.39
CA GLN A 344 -2.11 -11.42 11.87
C GLN A 344 -1.20 -11.99 10.78
N GLU A 345 -1.67 -12.09 9.53
CA GLU A 345 -0.90 -12.75 8.46
C GLU A 345 0.43 -12.06 8.14
N VAL A 346 0.46 -10.72 8.11
CA VAL A 346 1.70 -9.95 7.91
C VAL A 346 2.71 -10.25 9.02
N GLN A 347 2.27 -10.26 10.28
CA GLN A 347 3.12 -10.57 11.42
C GLN A 347 3.66 -11.99 11.35
N ARG A 348 2.79 -12.98 11.11
CA ARG A 348 3.17 -14.40 10.97
C ARG A 348 4.15 -14.62 9.82
N TYR A 349 4.03 -13.86 8.74
CA TYR A 349 4.99 -13.90 7.64
C TYR A 349 6.40 -13.58 8.12
N ALA A 350 6.59 -12.50 8.88
CA ALA A 350 7.91 -12.14 9.38
C ALA A 350 8.48 -13.15 10.38
N GLU A 351 7.61 -13.76 11.20
CA GLU A 351 8.02 -14.78 12.18
C GLU A 351 8.47 -16.09 11.51
N LYS A 352 7.82 -16.50 10.42
CA LYS A 352 8.01 -17.82 9.77
C LYS A 352 8.81 -17.79 8.47
N SER A 353 9.31 -16.63 8.01
CA SER A 353 10.04 -16.55 6.75
C SER A 353 11.44 -17.18 6.83
N GLU A 354 11.75 -18.11 5.92
CA GLU A 354 13.03 -18.83 5.86
C GLU A 354 14.23 -17.89 5.66
N ASN A 355 14.03 -16.75 5.00
CA ASN A 355 15.11 -15.89 4.50
C ASN A 355 15.41 -14.65 5.37
N LYS A 356 14.84 -14.50 6.57
CA LYS A 356 14.94 -13.24 7.36
C LYS A 356 14.68 -11.95 6.52
N LEU A 357 13.97 -12.05 5.40
CA LEU A 357 13.56 -10.91 4.57
C LEU A 357 12.48 -10.16 5.33
N LYS A 358 12.92 -9.23 6.17
CA LYS A 358 12.04 -8.36 6.92
C LYS A 358 11.38 -7.39 5.94
N LEU A 359 10.09 -7.61 5.72
CA LEU A 359 9.22 -6.61 5.13
C LEU A 359 8.72 -5.67 6.24
N TYR A 360 8.58 -4.40 5.89
CA TYR A 360 8.15 -3.32 6.75
C TYR A 360 6.88 -2.70 6.18
N GLU A 361 6.08 -2.13 7.06
CA GLU A 361 4.84 -1.46 6.71
C GLU A 361 4.60 -0.30 7.67
N PHE A 362 4.06 0.81 7.17
CA PHE A 362 3.54 1.85 8.04
C PHE A 362 2.26 1.40 8.75
N PRO A 363 1.93 1.99 9.92
CA PRO A 363 0.67 1.72 10.61
C PRO A 363 -0.55 1.81 9.69
N VAL A 364 -1.37 0.77 9.70
CA VAL A 364 -2.67 0.76 9.01
C VAL A 364 -3.70 1.43 9.91
N VAL A 365 -4.07 2.66 9.58
CA VAL A 365 -5.03 3.49 10.32
C VAL A 365 -6.33 3.75 9.55
N PHE A 366 -6.58 2.96 8.51
CA PHE A 366 -7.74 3.06 7.62
C PHE A 366 -8.64 1.82 7.74
N PRO A 367 -9.94 1.91 7.39
CA PRO A 367 -10.86 0.76 7.47
C PRO A 367 -10.46 -0.38 6.51
N PRO A 368 -11.02 -1.60 6.67
CA PRO A 368 -10.80 -2.71 5.76
C PRO A 368 -10.87 -2.29 4.29
N SER A 369 -9.91 -2.74 3.49
CA SER A 369 -9.91 -2.49 2.05
C SER A 369 -10.92 -3.39 1.32
N TYR A 370 -11.35 -4.48 1.96
CA TYR A 370 -12.28 -5.49 1.47
C TYR A 370 -13.32 -5.78 2.57
N ASN A 371 -14.54 -6.23 2.31
CA ASN A 371 -15.21 -6.46 1.03
C ASN A 371 -16.37 -5.48 0.93
N TYR A 372 -16.45 -4.68 -0.11
CA TYR A 372 -17.59 -3.79 -0.31
C TYR A 372 -18.57 -4.40 -1.31
N ASP A 373 -19.83 -3.97 -1.27
CA ASP A 373 -20.87 -4.42 -2.19
C ASP A 373 -21.00 -3.44 -3.36
N PRO A 374 -20.37 -3.71 -4.53
CA PRO A 374 -20.49 -2.83 -5.69
C PRO A 374 -21.92 -2.77 -6.24
N ASP A 375 -22.73 -3.80 -5.99
CA ASP A 375 -24.12 -3.85 -6.47
C ASP A 375 -25.05 -3.00 -5.59
N ALA A 376 -24.60 -2.56 -4.41
CA ALA A 376 -25.35 -1.62 -3.58
C ALA A 376 -25.58 -0.27 -4.30
N PHE A 377 -24.65 0.12 -5.19
CA PHE A 377 -24.79 1.28 -6.06
C PHE A 377 -25.90 1.09 -7.10
N ASP A 378 -25.89 -0.05 -7.80
CA ASP A 378 -26.84 -0.34 -8.88
C ASP A 378 -28.29 -0.48 -8.36
N ARG A 379 -28.47 -0.80 -7.06
CA ARG A 379 -29.78 -0.85 -6.40
C ARG A 379 -30.35 0.50 -5.99
N GLY A 380 -29.72 1.62 -6.35
CA GLY A 380 -30.24 2.96 -6.07
C GLY A 380 -30.24 3.32 -4.58
N SER A 381 -29.37 2.69 -3.78
CA SER A 381 -29.12 3.10 -2.40
C SER A 381 -28.38 4.44 -2.43
N SER A 382 -29.15 5.51 -2.64
CA SER A 382 -28.68 6.87 -2.80
C SER A 382 -27.90 7.30 -1.56
N SER A 383 -26.63 7.61 -1.76
CA SER A 383 -25.81 8.47 -0.89
C SER A 383 -26.00 8.23 0.60
N ILE A 384 -25.23 7.31 1.19
CA ILE A 384 -24.77 7.61 2.55
C ILE A 384 -23.94 8.87 2.39
N GLY A 385 -24.50 10.02 2.78
CA GLY A 385 -23.93 11.37 2.67
C GLY A 385 -22.69 11.55 3.53
N ILE A 386 -21.70 10.69 3.32
CA ILE A 386 -20.40 10.75 3.95
C ILE A 386 -19.55 11.63 3.05
N ASP A 387 -19.40 12.89 3.45
CA ASP A 387 -18.41 13.79 2.87
C ASP A 387 -17.00 13.31 3.28
N ILE A 388 -16.46 12.38 2.49
CA ILE A 388 -15.16 11.73 2.74
C ILE A 388 -14.01 12.72 2.57
N THR A 389 -14.20 13.86 1.90
CA THR A 389 -13.17 14.91 1.84
C THR A 389 -12.82 15.46 3.23
N LYS A 390 -13.73 15.36 4.21
CA LYS A 390 -13.44 15.66 5.62
C LYS A 390 -12.69 14.54 6.35
N LEU A 391 -12.76 13.29 5.89
CA LEU A 391 -11.93 12.19 6.38
C LEU A 391 -10.50 12.29 5.81
N ILE A 392 -10.37 12.72 4.55
CA ILE A 392 -9.09 12.95 3.86
C ILE A 392 -8.24 14.01 4.59
N ARG A 393 -8.87 15.05 5.15
CA ARG A 393 -8.16 16.08 5.97
C ARG A 393 -7.66 15.58 7.33
N ARG A 394 -8.06 14.39 7.76
CA ARG A 394 -7.59 13.72 8.99
C ARG A 394 -6.97 12.35 8.69
N GLY A 395 -6.27 12.21 7.56
CA GLY A 395 -5.18 11.25 7.54
C GLY A 395 -4.22 11.69 8.63
N SER A 396 -4.15 10.98 9.74
CA SER A 396 -3.19 11.26 10.81
C SER A 396 -1.84 11.44 10.16
N THR A 397 -1.27 12.64 10.25
CA THR A 397 0.10 12.80 9.82
C THR A 397 0.91 11.87 10.72
N ILE A 398 1.83 11.07 10.17
CA ILE A 398 2.66 10.18 11.02
C ILE A 398 3.46 10.99 12.07
N ALA A 399 3.55 12.32 11.92
CA ALA A 399 4.05 13.24 12.95
C ALA A 399 3.23 13.21 14.26
N ASP A 400 1.94 12.86 14.24
CA ASP A 400 1.11 12.74 15.44
C ASP A 400 1.48 11.51 16.30
N ALA A 401 2.17 10.52 15.72
CA ALA A 401 2.80 9.40 16.43
C ALA A 401 4.17 9.79 17.06
N GLY A 402 4.56 11.07 16.96
CA GLY A 402 5.86 11.63 17.32
C GLY A 402 6.03 12.11 18.77
N VAL A 403 5.26 11.61 19.74
CA VAL A 403 5.55 11.80 21.18
C VAL A 403 6.15 10.52 21.77
N LEU A 404 7.36 10.19 21.32
CA LEU A 404 8.32 9.40 22.11
C LEU A 404 9.64 10.16 22.17
N ARG A 405 9.58 11.36 22.76
CA ARG A 405 10.75 11.89 23.46
C ARG A 405 10.83 11.18 24.80
N GLY A 406 11.94 10.48 25.02
CA GLY A 406 12.49 10.14 26.33
C GLY A 406 11.57 9.39 27.27
N ILE A 407 11.70 8.06 27.31
CA ILE A 407 11.51 7.32 28.56
C ILE A 407 12.83 6.62 28.86
N SER A 408 13.74 7.42 29.45
CA SER A 408 14.66 6.89 30.45
C SER A 408 13.84 6.39 31.65
N SER A 409 14.42 5.43 32.36
CA SER A 409 13.96 4.80 33.60
C SER A 409 12.68 3.96 33.52
N LEU A 410 12.91 2.66 33.70
CA LEU A 410 11.99 1.70 34.30
C LEU A 410 11.25 2.33 35.49
N ASP A 411 9.93 2.22 35.51
CA ASP A 411 9.18 2.06 36.76
C ASP A 411 8.52 0.68 36.71
N VAL A 412 9.15 -0.27 37.39
CA VAL A 412 8.59 -1.58 37.69
C VAL A 412 7.57 -1.36 38.80
N LEU A 413 6.29 -1.60 38.52
CA LEU A 413 5.30 -1.83 39.57
C LEU A 413 5.58 -3.23 40.16
N GLU A 414 6.43 -3.27 41.19
CA GLU A 414 6.62 -4.44 42.04
C GLU A 414 5.37 -4.64 42.91
N SER A 415 4.70 -5.77 42.70
CA SER A 415 3.74 -6.32 43.63
C SER A 415 4.45 -6.71 44.93
N SER A 416 3.94 -6.17 46.03
CA SER A 416 4.34 -6.45 47.40
C SER A 416 4.21 -7.93 47.74
N GLU A 417 5.32 -8.57 48.08
CA GLU A 417 5.38 -9.65 49.08
C GLU A 417 6.85 -9.86 49.50
N LYS A 418 7.11 -9.69 50.81
CA LYS A 418 8.32 -10.07 51.57
C LYS A 418 7.81 -10.89 52.78
N PRO A 419 8.64 -11.66 53.53
CA PRO A 419 10.12 -11.74 53.56
C PRO A 419 10.62 -13.21 53.46
N GLU A 420 11.92 -13.53 53.35
CA GLU A 420 12.87 -13.72 54.47
C GLU A 420 14.33 -13.92 54.00
N SER A 421 15.23 -13.84 54.98
CA SER A 421 16.66 -13.50 54.98
C SER A 421 17.68 -14.60 54.68
N ASN A 422 18.85 -14.15 54.17
CA ASN A 422 20.26 -14.56 54.42
C ASN A 422 21.02 -14.53 53.07
N GLY A 423 22.08 -13.77 52.81
CA GLY A 423 23.22 -13.35 53.63
C GLY A 423 24.49 -13.96 53.02
N GLN A 424 25.17 -13.29 52.06
CA GLN A 424 26.63 -13.34 51.84
C GLN A 424 27.12 -12.58 50.57
N THR A 425 27.98 -11.59 50.83
CA THR A 425 29.21 -11.14 50.13
C THR A 425 29.40 -11.25 48.60
N MET A 426 29.66 -10.09 47.98
CA MET A 426 30.27 -9.87 46.65
C MET A 426 31.75 -10.34 46.59
N PRO A 427 32.28 -10.63 45.39
CA PRO A 427 33.27 -9.70 44.84
C PRO A 427 33.06 -9.32 43.37
N VAL A 428 33.61 -8.15 43.04
CA VAL A 428 33.65 -7.47 41.76
C VAL A 428 34.62 -8.13 40.80
N ILE A 429 34.18 -8.43 39.57
CA ILE A 429 35.05 -8.54 38.38
C ILE A 429 34.33 -7.85 37.22
N GLU A 430 34.88 -6.71 36.78
CA GLU A 430 34.60 -6.11 35.48
C GLU A 430 35.27 -6.96 34.39
N SER A 431 34.51 -7.35 33.37
CA SER A 431 34.99 -7.37 31.98
C SER A 431 33.86 -7.71 31.01
N HIS A 432 33.69 -6.82 30.04
CA HIS A 432 33.17 -7.01 28.68
C HIS A 432 32.02 -8.02 28.48
N ARG A 433 30.80 -7.49 28.32
CA ARG A 433 29.74 -8.16 27.56
C ARG A 433 29.45 -7.37 26.29
N GLU A 434 29.86 -7.94 25.17
CA GLU A 434 29.27 -7.68 23.86
C GLU A 434 27.74 -7.80 24.00
N ALA A 435 27.02 -6.73 23.65
CA ALA A 435 25.58 -6.75 23.57
C ALA A 435 25.18 -7.63 22.37
N SER A 436 24.82 -8.88 22.66
CA SER A 436 24.14 -9.74 21.72
C SER A 436 22.75 -9.15 21.44
N PHE A 437 22.62 -8.48 20.29
CA PHE A 437 21.33 -8.07 19.76
C PHE A 437 20.60 -9.32 19.25
N ASN A 438 19.73 -9.88 20.08
CA ASN A 438 18.79 -10.92 19.68
C ASN A 438 17.35 -10.37 19.68
N ASN A 439 16.75 -10.37 18.48
CA ASN A 439 15.37 -10.70 18.11
C ASN A 439 14.21 -10.01 18.86
N GLY A 440 13.17 -9.44 18.24
CA GLY A 440 12.71 -9.45 16.86
C GLY A 440 11.26 -8.99 16.88
N THR A 441 10.89 -8.04 16.02
CA THR A 441 9.49 -7.70 15.70
C THR A 441 9.51 -6.93 14.39
N ILE A 442 8.51 -7.13 13.52
CA ILE A 442 8.15 -6.10 12.54
C ILE A 442 7.94 -4.83 13.35
N LEU A 443 8.71 -3.78 13.11
CA LEU A 443 8.45 -2.46 13.70
C LEU A 443 7.24 -1.84 12.97
N SER A 444 6.07 -2.45 13.13
CA SER A 444 4.85 -1.65 13.22
C SER A 444 5.10 -0.76 14.42
N ALA A 445 5.31 0.54 14.20
CA ALA A 445 5.30 1.51 15.29
C ALA A 445 4.08 1.19 16.18
N ARG A 446 4.27 1.06 17.50
CA ARG A 446 3.16 0.84 18.43
C ARG A 446 2.14 1.94 18.18
N VAL A 447 1.06 1.59 17.49
CA VAL A 447 -0.07 2.47 17.23
C VAL A 447 -0.65 2.83 18.59
N SER A 448 -0.76 4.12 18.88
CA SER A 448 -1.35 4.54 20.15
C SER A 448 -2.79 4.01 20.23
N SER A 449 -3.26 3.69 21.44
CA SER A 449 -4.64 3.22 21.67
C SER A 449 -5.68 4.18 21.07
N THR A 450 -5.35 5.47 20.95
CA THR A 450 -6.11 6.54 20.31
C THR A 450 -6.23 6.44 18.79
N GLU A 451 -5.19 6.03 18.05
CA GLU A 451 -5.23 5.92 16.59
C GLU A 451 -6.03 4.67 16.13
N VAL A 452 -5.96 3.58 16.90
CA VAL A 452 -6.82 2.39 16.71
C VAL A 452 -8.31 2.76 16.87
N ILE A 453 -8.63 3.71 17.75
CA ILE A 453 -10.01 4.16 18.00
C ILE A 453 -10.62 4.89 16.79
N ASP A 454 -9.85 5.63 16.00
CA ASP A 454 -10.37 6.41 14.87
C ASP A 454 -10.58 5.59 13.58
N ALA A 455 -9.72 4.58 13.33
CA ALA A 455 -9.97 3.57 12.30
C ALA A 455 -11.25 2.76 12.61
N ASN A 456 -11.48 2.43 13.89
CA ASN A 456 -12.65 1.69 14.35
C ASN A 456 -13.95 2.52 14.23
N LYS A 457 -13.95 3.83 14.53
CA LYS A 457 -15.14 4.68 14.30
C LYS A 457 -15.56 4.76 12.82
N SER A 458 -14.61 4.59 11.90
CA SER A 458 -14.89 4.59 10.46
C SER A 458 -15.60 3.31 10.03
N LEU A 459 -15.31 2.15 10.64
CA LEU A 459 -15.91 0.86 10.29
C LEU A 459 -17.44 0.84 10.43
N MET A 460 -18.03 1.52 11.43
CA MET A 460 -19.51 1.63 11.57
C MET A 460 -20.19 2.20 10.35
N ARG A 461 -19.55 3.18 9.71
CA ARG A 461 -20.11 3.87 8.55
C ARG A 461 -20.06 3.01 7.29
N PHE A 462 -19.17 2.01 7.27
CA PHE A 462 -18.93 1.15 6.13
C PHE A 462 -19.51 -0.25 6.28
N ALA A 463 -19.86 -0.69 7.49
CA ALA A 463 -20.38 -2.04 7.74
C ALA A 463 -21.63 -2.38 6.91
N GLN A 464 -22.49 -1.39 6.67
CA GLN A 464 -23.69 -1.53 5.83
C GLN A 464 -23.37 -1.69 4.33
N LEU A 465 -22.15 -1.37 3.93
CA LEU A 465 -21.66 -1.43 2.56
C LEU A 465 -20.92 -2.73 2.28
N PHE A 466 -20.75 -3.61 3.28
CA PHE A 466 -20.03 -4.86 3.08
C PHE A 466 -20.93 -5.94 2.45
N ASN A 467 -20.39 -6.66 1.48
CA ASN A 467 -21.01 -7.86 0.94
C ASN A 467 -20.95 -9.00 1.97
N PRO A 468 -22.01 -9.77 2.15
CA PRO A 468 -22.07 -10.79 3.19
C PRO A 468 -21.38 -12.11 2.82
N LYS A 469 -20.58 -12.17 1.75
CA LYS A 469 -19.91 -13.41 1.31
C LYS A 469 -18.69 -13.76 2.15
N ARG A 470 -17.90 -12.76 2.58
CA ARG A 470 -16.61 -12.95 3.28
C ARG A 470 -16.43 -11.94 4.41
N CYS A 471 -15.58 -12.29 5.37
CA CYS A 471 -15.19 -11.37 6.43
C CYS A 471 -14.45 -10.15 5.84
N PRO A 472 -14.83 -8.91 6.20
CA PRO A 472 -14.06 -7.72 5.84
C PRO A 472 -12.61 -7.83 6.28
N ALA A 473 -11.66 -7.40 5.44
CA ALA A 473 -10.23 -7.56 5.67
C ALA A 473 -9.38 -6.45 5.03
N TRP A 474 -8.11 -6.37 5.45
CA TRP A 474 -7.09 -5.50 4.86
C TRP A 474 -6.23 -6.30 3.88
N CYS A 475 -6.84 -6.61 2.72
CA CYS A 475 -6.23 -7.41 1.66
C CYS A 475 -5.15 -6.62 0.89
N ASP A 476 -5.39 -5.33 0.68
CA ASP A 476 -4.55 -4.44 -0.13
C ASP A 476 -3.55 -3.72 0.77
N ARG A 477 -2.25 -3.89 0.51
CA ARG A 477 -1.17 -3.42 1.39
C ARG A 477 0.00 -2.86 0.60
N VAL A 478 0.84 -2.06 1.25
CA VAL A 478 2.14 -1.61 0.74
C VAL A 478 3.24 -2.10 1.68
N LEU A 479 3.86 -3.23 1.34
CA LEU A 479 4.99 -3.79 2.06
C LEU A 479 6.31 -3.33 1.43
N MET A 480 7.33 -3.12 2.25
CA MET A 480 8.61 -2.55 1.81
C MET A 480 9.79 -3.36 2.32
N THR A 481 10.88 -3.43 1.54
CA THR A 481 12.18 -3.81 2.12
C THR A 481 12.68 -2.75 3.09
N HIS A 482 13.71 -3.07 3.88
CA HIS A 482 14.28 -2.10 4.83
C HIS A 482 14.72 -0.80 4.13
N ALA A 483 15.40 -0.91 2.99
CA ALA A 483 15.86 0.23 2.21
C ALA A 483 14.71 1.12 1.72
N ALA A 484 13.61 0.51 1.24
CA ALA A 484 12.41 1.25 0.84
C ALA A 484 11.74 1.93 2.04
N TYR A 485 11.64 1.25 3.18
CA TYR A 485 11.04 1.82 4.38
C TYR A 485 11.85 3.02 4.90
N GLN A 486 13.17 2.89 5.00
CA GLN A 486 14.05 4.00 5.40
C GLN A 486 13.96 5.19 4.43
N MET A 487 13.88 4.92 3.13
CA MET A 487 13.68 5.93 2.11
C MET A 487 12.37 6.72 2.35
N VAL A 488 11.26 6.03 2.62
CA VAL A 488 9.97 6.70 2.87
C VAL A 488 9.96 7.43 4.22
N GLN A 489 10.62 6.90 5.26
CA GLN A 489 10.71 7.55 6.56
C GLN A 489 11.39 8.93 6.53
N GLN A 490 12.24 9.17 5.53
CA GLN A 490 12.93 10.45 5.34
C GLN A 490 12.03 11.53 4.70
N SER A 491 10.82 11.16 4.26
CA SER A 491 9.87 12.06 3.60
C SER A 491 9.54 13.28 4.46
N LYS A 492 9.65 14.46 3.85
CA LYS A 492 9.14 15.72 4.41
C LYS A 492 8.25 16.41 3.36
N PRO A 493 6.95 16.63 3.65
CA PRO A 493 6.23 16.27 4.87
C PRO A 493 6.12 14.74 5.10
N PRO A 494 5.70 14.29 6.30
CA PRO A 494 5.61 12.87 6.63
C PRO A 494 4.79 12.08 5.61
N PRO A 495 5.10 10.79 5.41
CA PRO A 495 4.39 9.97 4.46
C PRO A 495 2.94 9.75 4.89
N VAL A 496 2.06 9.56 3.91
CA VAL A 496 0.62 9.33 4.12
C VAL A 496 0.25 7.94 3.61
N TYR A 497 -0.10 7.03 4.51
CA TYR A 497 -0.58 5.69 4.19
C TYR A 497 -2.08 5.59 4.48
N SER A 498 -2.90 5.39 3.44
CA SER A 498 -4.35 5.54 3.56
C SER A 498 -5.13 4.66 2.59
N SER A 499 -6.44 4.54 2.81
CA SER A 499 -7.39 3.99 1.85
C SER A 499 -8.47 5.01 1.50
N TYR A 500 -8.84 5.06 0.23
CA TYR A 500 -9.84 5.96 -0.30
C TYR A 500 -11.07 5.13 -0.65
N PHE A 501 -12.12 5.36 0.14
CA PHE A 501 -13.42 4.76 -0.14
C PHE A 501 -14.00 5.35 -1.42
N GLN A 502 -14.44 4.47 -2.30
CA GLN A 502 -15.02 4.82 -3.58
C GLN A 502 -16.52 5.07 -3.40
N GLN A 503 -16.98 6.31 -3.60
CA GLN A 503 -18.39 6.60 -3.87
C GLN A 503 -18.56 7.14 -5.30
N PRO A 504 -19.41 6.51 -6.12
CA PRO A 504 -20.06 5.22 -5.86
C PRO A 504 -19.08 4.05 -5.71
N VAL A 505 -19.51 2.97 -5.04
CA VAL A 505 -18.72 1.74 -4.91
C VAL A 505 -18.67 1.07 -6.27
N VAL A 506 -17.50 1.07 -6.92
CA VAL A 506 -17.33 0.51 -8.27
C VAL A 506 -16.65 -0.85 -8.28
N THR A 507 -16.07 -1.27 -7.14
CA THR A 507 -15.45 -2.58 -6.94
C THR A 507 -15.51 -2.93 -5.44
N ASP A 508 -15.33 -4.19 -5.10
CA ASP A 508 -15.39 -4.68 -3.72
C ASP A 508 -14.11 -4.38 -2.90
N HIS A 509 -13.12 -3.74 -3.54
CA HIS A 509 -11.88 -3.27 -2.93
C HIS A 509 -11.74 -1.74 -2.97
N ASN A 510 -11.38 -1.13 -1.84
CA ASN A 510 -10.97 0.27 -1.83
C ASN A 510 -9.60 0.46 -2.49
N LEU A 511 -9.36 1.70 -2.93
CA LEU A 511 -8.03 2.13 -3.36
C LEU A 511 -7.16 2.33 -2.12
N VAL A 512 -6.02 1.63 -2.03
CA VAL A 512 -5.01 1.84 -0.97
C VAL A 512 -3.82 2.57 -1.57
N CYS A 513 -3.29 3.57 -0.87
CA CYS A 513 -2.14 4.33 -1.35
C CYS A 513 -1.13 4.68 -0.26
N LEU A 514 0.14 4.81 -0.68
CA LEU A 514 1.23 5.38 0.09
C LEU A 514 1.77 6.59 -0.67
N TRP A 515 1.68 7.78 -0.07
CA TRP A 515 2.27 9.01 -0.59
C TRP A 515 3.48 9.41 0.24
N PHE A 516 4.54 9.84 -0.43
CA PHE A 516 5.76 10.32 0.21
C PHE A 516 6.56 11.22 -0.73
N VAL A 517 7.58 11.87 -0.19
CA VAL A 517 8.46 12.78 -0.92
C VAL A 517 9.87 12.25 -0.90
N LEU A 518 10.48 12.15 -2.08
CA LEU A 518 11.90 11.85 -2.25
C LEU A 518 12.69 13.15 -2.38
N HIS A 519 13.80 13.22 -1.66
CA HIS A 519 14.82 14.24 -1.87
C HIS A 519 15.89 13.64 -2.79
N ASP A 520 16.41 14.42 -3.75
CA ASP A 520 17.47 13.94 -4.62
C ASP A 520 18.64 13.45 -3.75
N GLY A 521 19.22 12.31 -4.12
CA GLY A 521 20.46 11.89 -3.49
C GLY A 521 21.54 12.94 -3.78
N ALA A 522 22.30 13.36 -2.77
CA ALA A 522 23.64 13.84 -3.02
C ALA A 522 24.32 12.81 -3.91
N SER A 523 24.83 13.23 -5.07
CA SER A 523 25.52 12.36 -6.01
C SER A 523 26.84 11.90 -5.38
N SER A 524 26.78 10.93 -4.47
CA SER A 524 27.95 10.26 -3.91
C SER A 524 27.96 8.80 -4.36
N THR A 525 27.87 8.60 -5.67
CA THR A 525 28.43 7.45 -6.36
C THR A 525 28.81 7.94 -7.75
N SER A 526 30.09 8.27 -7.91
CA SER A 526 30.73 8.18 -9.22
C SER A 526 30.57 6.73 -9.69
N VAL A 527 29.52 6.46 -10.45
CA VAL A 527 29.53 5.31 -11.35
C VAL A 527 30.54 5.70 -12.42
N ASN A 528 31.81 5.36 -12.17
CA ASN A 528 32.80 5.33 -13.23
C ASN A 528 32.19 4.52 -14.36
N GLY A 529 32.19 5.09 -15.57
CA GLY A 529 31.75 4.44 -16.80
C GLY A 529 32.63 3.24 -17.13
N GLY A 530 32.47 2.16 -16.37
CA GLY A 530 32.97 0.85 -16.71
C GLY A 530 31.95 0.17 -17.58
N GLN A 531 32.23 0.09 -18.88
CA GLN A 531 31.73 -0.99 -19.70
C GLN A 531 32.02 -2.31 -18.97
N CYS A 532 30.99 -2.97 -18.42
CA CYS A 532 31.07 -4.39 -18.11
C CYS A 532 30.49 -5.14 -19.30
N ALA A 533 31.36 -5.47 -20.25
CA ALA A 533 31.17 -6.63 -21.09
C ALA A 533 31.62 -7.84 -20.27
N TRP A 534 30.78 -8.87 -20.13
CA TRP A 534 31.23 -10.20 -19.70
C TRP A 534 30.45 -11.25 -20.50
N GLU A 535 31.24 -12.09 -21.18
CA GLU A 535 30.89 -13.32 -21.89
C GLU A 535 30.23 -14.37 -21.00
#